data_AF-A0AAD8EAC5-F1
#
_entry.id   AF-A0AAD8EAC5-F1
#
_cell.length_a   1.000
_cell.length_b   1.000
_cell.length_c   1.000
_cell.angle_alpha   90.00
_cell.angle_beta   90.00
_cell.angle_gamma   90.00
#
_symmetry.space_group_name_H-M   'P 1'
#
loop_
_entity.id
_entity.type
_entity.pdbx_description
1 polymer ?
#
loop_
_entity_poly.entity_id
_entity_poly.type
_entity_poly.pdbx_seq_one_letter_code
_entity_poly.pdbx_strand_id
1 'polypeptide(L)'
;CSFCAKNGEEEAMVSSHNLYNPETGLVQCPILRSYKCESCQATGDYAHTRSYCPRIRLLEGKVRSATVALKSTRRQANGTLRNPSKKCMFRSMPKYINLNLFELVSYFNVTP
;
A
#
# COMPACT_ATOMS: atom_id res chain seq x y z
N CYS A 1 -4.34 2.18 17.21
CA CYS A 1 -4.58 2.31 15.75
C CYS A 1 -3.99 3.61 15.19
N SER A 2 -2.97 3.53 14.32
CA SER A 2 -2.33 4.71 13.74
C SER A 2 -3.18 5.46 12.69
N PHE A 3 -4.20 4.82 12.14
CA PHE A 3 -5.15 5.46 11.23
C PHE A 3 -6.11 6.36 11.99
N CYS A 4 -6.79 5.82 13.01
CA CYS A 4 -7.71 6.58 13.86
C CYS A 4 -7.01 7.75 14.56
N ALA A 5 -5.77 7.54 15.04
CA ALA A 5 -4.98 8.61 15.65
C ALA A 5 -4.72 9.79 14.69
N LYS A 6 -4.48 9.51 13.41
CA LYS A 6 -4.28 10.55 12.39
C LYS A 6 -5.55 11.30 12.04
N ASN A 7 -6.69 10.63 12.12
CA ASN A 7 -8.00 11.23 11.86
C ASN A 7 -8.55 12.00 13.06
N GLY A 8 -7.87 11.98 14.21
CA GLY A 8 -8.33 12.68 15.42
C GLY A 8 -9.51 12.00 16.09
N GLU A 9 -9.65 10.68 15.93
CA GLU A 9 -10.68 9.89 16.62
C GLU A 9 -10.46 9.87 18.14
N GLU A 10 -11.51 9.54 18.89
CA GLU A 10 -11.47 9.42 20.36
C GLU A 10 -10.35 8.48 20.83
N GLU A 11 -9.69 8.82 21.94
CA GLU A 11 -8.60 8.04 22.51
C GLU A 11 -9.01 6.58 22.84
N ALA A 12 -10.23 6.38 23.32
CA ALA A 12 -10.80 5.05 23.54
C ALA A 12 -10.81 4.22 22.24
N MET A 13 -11.14 4.85 21.12
CA MET A 13 -11.17 4.18 19.82
C MET A 13 -9.78 4.00 19.22
N VAL A 14 -8.86 4.94 19.46
CA VAL A 14 -7.47 4.83 19.02
C VAL A 14 -6.76 3.67 19.75
N SER A 15 -7.01 3.48 21.05
CA SER A 15 -6.34 2.47 21.86
C SER A 15 -6.96 1.07 21.77
N SER A 16 -8.23 0.95 21.35
CA SER A 16 -8.97 -0.32 21.33
C SER A 16 -8.44 -1.36 20.34
N HIS A 17 -7.74 -0.96 19.27
CA HIS A 17 -7.34 -1.86 18.20
C HIS A 17 -6.06 -1.45 17.47
N ASN A 18 -5.48 -2.40 16.75
CA ASN A 18 -4.36 -2.17 15.83
C ASN A 18 -4.86 -1.86 14.41
N LEU A 19 -4.05 -1.15 13.62
CA LEU A 19 -4.41 -0.87 12.23
C LEU A 19 -4.42 -2.17 11.40
N TYR A 20 -3.38 -2.96 11.58
CA TYR A 20 -3.22 -4.28 10.97
C TYR A 20 -3.04 -5.32 12.06
N ASN A 21 -3.54 -6.52 11.83
CA ASN A 21 -3.24 -7.67 12.68
C ASN A 21 -1.75 -8.03 12.51
N PRO A 22 -0.98 -8.17 13.60
CA PRO A 22 0.46 -8.45 13.54
C PRO A 22 0.79 -9.84 12.98
N GLU A 23 -0.11 -10.81 13.10
CA GLU A 23 0.10 -12.19 12.65
C GLU A 23 -0.30 -12.38 11.19
N THR A 24 -1.48 -11.87 10.82
CA THR A 24 -2.05 -12.08 9.47
C THR A 24 -1.73 -10.95 8.50
N GLY A 25 -1.36 -9.76 8.98
CA GLY A 25 -1.13 -8.57 8.17
C GLY A 25 -2.39 -7.94 7.58
N LEU A 26 -3.58 -8.44 7.93
CA LEU A 26 -4.87 -7.95 7.43
C LEU A 26 -5.33 -6.70 8.19
N VAL A 27 -6.19 -5.89 7.58
CA VAL A 27 -6.75 -4.69 8.22
C VAL A 27 -7.69 -5.08 9.36
N GLN A 28 -7.36 -4.62 10.57
CA GLN A 28 -8.16 -4.84 11.77
C GLN A 28 -9.02 -3.63 12.14
N CYS A 29 -8.63 -2.42 11.72
CA CYS A 29 -9.38 -1.20 12.03
C CYS A 29 -10.80 -1.21 11.45
N PRO A 30 -11.87 -1.12 12.27
CA PRO A 30 -13.24 -1.22 11.78
C PRO A 30 -13.65 -0.03 10.91
N ILE A 31 -13.13 1.17 11.19
CA ILE A 31 -13.37 2.37 10.37
C ILE A 31 -12.74 2.19 8.97
N LEU A 32 -11.52 1.66 8.91
CA LEU A 32 -10.90 1.40 7.63
C LEU A 32 -11.58 0.24 6.90
N ARG A 33 -12.01 -0.82 7.61
CA ARG A 33 -12.70 -1.98 7.03
C ARG A 33 -14.02 -1.62 6.37
N SER A 34 -14.76 -0.63 6.88
CA SER A 34 -16.01 -0.16 6.26
C SER A 34 -15.76 0.75 5.06
N TYR A 35 -14.55 1.25 4.88
CA TYR A 35 -14.20 2.10 3.76
C TYR A 35 -14.02 1.28 2.47
N LYS A 36 -14.85 1.59 1.47
CA LYS A 36 -14.76 1.01 0.13
C LYS A 36 -13.93 1.93 -0.78
N CYS A 37 -12.86 1.39 -1.35
CA CYS A 37 -12.03 2.14 -2.29
C CYS A 37 -12.81 2.45 -3.58
N GLU A 38 -12.93 3.72 -3.96
CA GLU A 38 -13.67 4.15 -5.16
C GLU A 38 -13.06 3.63 -6.47
N SER A 39 -11.75 3.34 -6.49
CA SER A 39 -11.02 3.01 -7.72
C SER A 39 -10.92 1.52 -7.99
N CYS A 40 -10.85 0.70 -6.94
CA CYS A 40 -10.75 -0.76 -7.08
C CYS A 40 -11.80 -1.53 -6.27
N GLN A 41 -12.70 -0.84 -5.57
CA GLN A 41 -13.82 -1.40 -4.82
C GLN A 41 -13.45 -2.34 -3.66
N ALA A 42 -12.18 -2.42 -3.29
CA ALA A 42 -11.72 -3.22 -2.16
C ALA A 42 -12.26 -2.65 -0.83
N THR A 43 -12.61 -3.56 0.08
CA THR A 43 -13.20 -3.28 1.40
C THR A 43 -12.82 -4.39 2.39
N GLY A 44 -13.13 -4.24 3.68
CA GLY A 44 -12.85 -5.25 4.70
C GLY A 44 -11.36 -5.46 4.94
N ASP A 45 -10.89 -6.71 4.83
CA ASP A 45 -9.49 -7.09 5.13
C ASP A 45 -8.47 -6.42 4.20
N TYR A 46 -8.89 -6.05 2.99
CA TYR A 46 -8.08 -5.39 1.96
C TYR A 46 -8.41 -3.90 1.81
N ALA A 47 -9.15 -3.33 2.76
CA ALA A 47 -9.54 -1.93 2.70
C ALA A 47 -8.31 -1.00 2.74
N HIS A 48 -8.37 0.06 1.95
CA HIS A 48 -7.30 1.04 1.87
C HIS A 48 -7.86 2.37 1.37
N THR A 49 -7.21 3.47 1.73
CA THR A 49 -7.56 4.78 1.20
C THR A 49 -7.06 4.94 -0.24
N ARG A 50 -7.67 5.85 -1.00
CA ARG A 50 -7.36 6.12 -2.41
C ARG A 50 -5.87 6.24 -2.72
N SER A 51 -5.10 6.92 -1.87
CA SER A 51 -3.65 7.13 -2.03
C SER A 51 -2.79 5.88 -1.86
N TYR A 52 -3.35 4.82 -1.27
CA TYR A 52 -2.72 3.51 -1.11
C TYR A 52 -3.31 2.46 -2.07
N CYS A 53 -4.20 2.87 -2.98
CA CYS A 53 -4.77 1.97 -3.96
C CYS A 53 -3.69 1.43 -4.91
N PRO A 54 -3.53 0.10 -5.04
CA PRO A 54 -2.53 -0.49 -5.92
C PRO A 54 -2.87 -0.17 -7.39
N ARG A 55 -4.14 -0.12 -7.75
CA ARG A 55 -4.60 0.18 -9.11
C ARG A 55 -4.18 1.60 -9.54
N ILE A 56 -4.39 2.59 -8.68
CA ILE A 56 -3.93 3.97 -8.92
C ILE A 56 -2.40 4.02 -9.00
N ARG A 57 -1.70 3.38 -8.07
CA ARG A 57 -0.23 3.42 -8.05
C ARG A 57 0.42 2.79 -9.28
N LEU A 58 -0.25 1.81 -9.89
CA LEU A 58 0.21 1.16 -11.12
C LEU A 58 -0.16 1.99 -12.37
N LEU A 59 -1.39 2.53 -12.43
CA LEU A 59 -1.90 3.24 -13.60
C LEU A 59 -1.43 4.70 -13.66
N GLU A 60 -1.53 5.43 -12.56
CA GLU A 60 -1.06 6.82 -12.45
C GLU A 60 0.44 6.86 -12.11
N GLY A 61 1.20 5.85 -12.58
CA GLY A 61 2.59 5.58 -12.28
C GLY A 61 3.34 6.87 -12.01
N LYS A 62 3.51 7.20 -10.72
CA LYS A 62 4.00 8.49 -10.28
C LYS A 62 5.32 8.71 -11.01
N VAL A 63 5.32 9.56 -12.03
CA VAL A 63 6.52 9.89 -12.80
C VAL A 63 7.51 10.29 -11.74
N ARG A 64 8.49 9.42 -11.50
CA ARG A 64 9.43 9.65 -10.41
C ARG A 64 10.10 10.94 -10.79
N SER A 65 10.02 11.94 -9.91
CA SER A 65 10.78 13.18 -10.11
C SER A 65 12.19 12.80 -10.56
N ALA A 66 12.75 13.52 -11.52
CA ALA A 66 14.06 13.23 -12.08
C ALA A 66 15.09 12.93 -10.97
N THR A 67 15.04 13.67 -9.86
CA THR A 67 15.86 13.44 -8.67
C THR A 67 15.66 12.06 -8.03
N VAL A 68 14.43 11.57 -7.94
CA VAL A 68 14.10 10.24 -7.40
C VAL A 68 14.49 9.13 -8.36
N ALA A 69 14.34 9.33 -9.67
CA ALA A 69 14.81 8.38 -10.69
C ALA A 69 16.35 8.30 -10.71
N LEU A 70 17.04 9.44 -10.61
CA LEU A 70 18.49 9.52 -10.51
C LEU A 70 19.04 8.88 -9.23
N LYS A 71 18.27 8.78 -8.14
CA LYS A 71 18.65 8.06 -6.91
C LYS A 71 18.61 6.54 -7.06
N SER A 72 17.92 5.99 -8.07
CA SER A 72 17.91 4.55 -8.36
C SER A 72 19.04 4.07 -9.27
N THR A 73 19.81 4.97 -9.89
CA THR A 73 20.96 4.58 -10.74
C THR A 73 22.08 3.92 -9.91
N ARG A 74 22.88 3.06 -10.53
CA ARG A 74 23.97 2.34 -9.85
C ARG A 74 25.11 3.27 -9.39
N ARG A 75 25.41 4.31 -10.17
CA ARG A 75 26.52 5.24 -9.95
C ARG A 75 26.02 6.59 -9.46
N GLN A 76 26.77 7.18 -8.54
CA GLN A 76 26.58 8.56 -8.07
C GLN A 76 27.30 9.54 -9.02
N ALA A 77 27.01 10.85 -8.87
CA ALA A 77 27.65 11.90 -9.68
C ALA A 77 29.17 12.00 -9.45
N ASN A 78 29.63 11.64 -8.24
CA ASN A 78 31.06 11.54 -7.90
C ASN A 78 31.72 10.23 -8.38
N GLY A 79 31.06 9.45 -9.25
CA GLY A 79 31.57 8.19 -9.81
C GLY A 79 31.47 6.97 -8.89
N THR A 80 31.16 7.16 -7.60
CA THR A 80 31.09 6.06 -6.63
C THR A 80 29.87 5.15 -6.86
N LEU A 81 30.01 3.87 -6.53
CA LEU A 81 28.90 2.91 -6.57
C LEU A 81 28.00 3.10 -5.35
N ARG A 82 26.68 3.15 -5.55
CA ARG A 82 25.72 3.13 -4.43
C ARG A 82 25.73 1.74 -3.79
N ASN A 83 25.91 1.70 -2.46
CA ASN A 83 25.89 0.44 -1.71
C ASN A 83 24.52 -0.25 -1.85
N PRO A 84 24.45 -1.47 -2.43
CA PRO A 84 23.19 -2.18 -2.64
C PRO A 84 22.45 -2.53 -1.35
N SER A 85 23.16 -2.66 -0.21
CA SER A 85 22.55 -2.88 1.11
C SER A 85 21.83 -1.65 1.67
N LYS A 86 22.08 -0.45 1.13
CA LYS A 86 21.38 0.80 1.44
C LYS A 86 20.38 1.21 0.36
N LYS A 87 19.97 0.31 -0.53
CA LYS A 87 18.71 0.53 -1.24
C LYS A 87 17.68 0.74 -0.14
N CYS A 88 17.15 1.96 -0.01
CA CYS A 88 15.81 2.12 0.50
C CYS A 88 15.01 1.19 -0.40
N MET A 89 14.74 -0.03 0.09
CA MET A 89 13.67 -0.86 -0.40
C MET A 89 12.55 0.15 -0.58
N PHE A 90 12.08 0.34 -1.82
CA PHE A 90 10.71 0.80 -2.01
C PHE A 90 9.95 0.05 -0.96
N ARG A 91 9.49 0.76 0.09
CA ARG A 91 8.94 0.15 1.30
C ARG A 91 8.07 -0.96 0.77
N SER A 92 8.59 -2.18 0.85
CA SER A 92 8.07 -3.28 0.05
C SER A 92 6.65 -3.35 0.52
N MET A 93 5.70 -3.09 -0.38
CA MET A 93 4.33 -3.42 -0.04
C MET A 93 4.39 -4.84 0.51
N PRO A 94 3.74 -5.11 1.65
CA PRO A 94 3.76 -6.44 2.22
C PRO A 94 3.43 -7.42 1.09
N LYS A 95 4.22 -8.50 0.99
CA LYS A 95 4.29 -9.46 -0.13
C LYS A 95 2.98 -10.25 -0.31
N TYR A 96 1.85 -9.59 -0.41
CA TYR A 96 0.53 -10.21 -0.57
C TYR A 96 -0.14 -9.70 -1.83
N ILE A 97 0.55 -9.87 -2.95
CA ILE A 97 -0.08 -10.09 -4.26
C ILE A 97 0.81 -11.08 -5.00
N ASN A 98 0.84 -12.34 -4.55
CA ASN A 98 0.96 -13.46 -5.49
C ASN A 98 -0.43 -13.69 -6.08
N LEU A 99 -0.93 -12.71 -6.86
CA LEU A 99 -2.05 -12.97 -7.74
C LEU A 99 -1.42 -13.41 -9.06
N ASN A 100 -1.35 -14.73 -9.18
CA ASN A 100 -1.12 -15.41 -10.43
C ASN A 100 -2.05 -14.77 -11.47
N LEU A 101 -1.48 -14.31 -12.59
CA LEU A 101 -2.18 -13.54 -13.63
C LEU A 101 -3.37 -14.31 -14.25
N PHE A 102 -3.51 -15.59 -13.91
CA PHE A 102 -4.56 -16.49 -14.37
C PHE A 102 -5.85 -16.45 -13.53
N GLU A 103 -5.82 -15.99 -12.28
CA GLU A 103 -7.00 -15.94 -11.38
C GLU A 103 -7.78 -14.61 -11.47
N LEU A 104 -7.27 -13.60 -12.17
CA LEU A 104 -7.97 -12.32 -12.33
C LEU A 104 -9.20 -12.43 -13.23
N VAL A 105 -9.27 -13.41 -14.13
CA VAL A 105 -10.35 -13.50 -15.12
C VAL A 105 -11.66 -14.06 -14.52
N SER A 106 -11.58 -14.74 -13.38
CA SER A 106 -12.73 -15.28 -12.66
C SER A 106 -13.35 -14.28 -11.66
N TYR A 107 -12.57 -13.35 -11.11
CA TYR A 107 -13.09 -12.30 -10.20
C TYR A 107 -13.75 -11.11 -10.91
N PHE A 108 -13.51 -10.92 -12.21
CA PHE A 108 -14.13 -9.85 -13.00
C PHE A 108 -15.51 -10.19 -13.58
N ASN A 109 -16.04 -11.39 -13.34
CA ASN A 109 -17.34 -11.84 -13.89
C ASN A 109 -18.39 -12.13 -12.82
N VAL A 110 -18.58 -11.21 -11.87
CA VAL A 110 -19.79 -11.21 -11.03
C VAL A 110 -20.46 -9.85 -11.13
N THR A 111 -21.12 -9.64 -12.26
CA THR A 111 -22.35 -8.86 -12.40
C THR A 111 -23.54 -9.78 -12.08
N PRO A 112 -24.75 -9.29 -11.73
CA PRO A 112 -25.31 -7.97 -12.00
C PRO A 112 -25.29 -6.98 -10.83
#